data_AF-A0A8J6SC29-F1
#
_entry.id   AF-A0A8J6SC29-F1
#
_cell.length_a   1.000
_cell.length_b   1.000
_cell.length_c   1.000
_cell.angle_alpha   90.00
_cell.angle_beta   90.00
_cell.angle_gamma   90.00
#
_symmetry.space_group_name_H-M   'P 1'
#
loop_
_entity.id
_entity.type
_entity.pdbx_description
1 polymer ?
#
loop_
_entity_poly.entity_id
_entity_poly.type
_entity_poly.pdbx_seq_one_letter_code
_entity_poly.pdbx_strand_id
1 'polypeptide(L)'
;LETRTEFRLVTNLPAAGDAAVSDDDIRDIYRLRWGVELLWKFLKMHLKLDKLITKNVNGITIQIYVSLIAYLILQLLCIPEQWGHTLLDKFRYLQCCMCQKISYVHWFEEMMLC
;
A
#
# COMPACT_ATOMS: atom_id res chain seq x y z
N LEU A 1 -27.94 -1.13 25.02
CA LEU A 1 -28.38 -1.29 23.62
C LEU A 1 -27.12 -1.38 22.77
N GLU A 2 -26.51 -2.55 22.69
CA GLU A 2 -25.43 -2.78 21.73
C GLU A 2 -26.07 -2.76 20.34
N THR A 3 -25.79 -1.72 19.55
CA THR A 3 -26.08 -1.71 18.12
C THR A 3 -25.25 -2.82 17.49
N ARG A 4 -25.84 -4.02 17.37
CA ARG A 4 -25.33 -5.07 16.48
C ARG A 4 -25.39 -4.49 15.07
N THR A 5 -24.24 -4.09 14.56
CA THR A 5 -24.13 -3.62 13.17
C THR A 5 -24.35 -4.83 12.27
N GLU A 6 -25.54 -4.93 11.68
CA GLU A 6 -25.86 -5.98 10.73
C GLU A 6 -25.27 -5.63 9.36
N PHE A 7 -24.39 -6.49 8.84
CA PHE A 7 -23.87 -6.38 7.47
C PHE A 7 -24.62 -7.35 6.57
N ARG A 8 -25.24 -6.84 5.51
CA ARG A 8 -25.82 -7.65 4.43
C ARG A 8 -24.92 -7.54 3.21
N LEU A 9 -24.27 -8.65 2.87
CA LEU A 9 -23.34 -8.75 1.74
C LEU A 9 -23.98 -9.60 0.65
N VAL A 10 -23.87 -9.15 -0.60
CA VAL A 10 -24.28 -9.94 -1.78
C VAL A 10 -23.02 -10.44 -2.44
N THR A 11 -22.95 -11.75 -2.66
CA THR A 11 -21.80 -12.41 -3.30
C THR A 11 -22.29 -13.42 -4.34
N ASN A 12 -21.47 -13.65 -5.37
CA ASN A 12 -21.68 -14.69 -6.37
C ASN A 12 -20.94 -16.01 -6.03
N LEU A 13 -20.37 -16.10 -4.82
CA LEU A 13 -19.67 -17.29 -4.35
C LEU A 13 -20.67 -18.42 -4.00
N PRO A 14 -20.31 -19.69 -4.26
CA PRO A 14 -21.20 -20.81 -3.98
C PRO A 14 -21.33 -21.03 -2.46
N ALA A 15 -22.58 -21.18 -2.00
CA ALA A 15 -22.89 -21.46 -0.60
C ALA A 15 -22.86 -22.96 -0.26
N ALA A 16 -22.79 -23.85 -1.26
CA ALA A 16 -22.81 -25.30 -1.08
C ALA A 16 -21.97 -26.02 -2.16
N GLY A 17 -21.46 -27.21 -1.82
CA GLY A 17 -20.59 -28.03 -2.66
C GLY A 17 -19.13 -28.05 -2.21
N ASP A 18 -18.27 -28.67 -3.01
CA ASP A 18 -16.83 -28.85 -2.71
C ASP A 18 -16.04 -27.52 -2.66
N ALA A 19 -16.58 -26.48 -3.29
CA ALA A 19 -16.03 -25.12 -3.29
C ALA A 19 -16.81 -24.13 -2.42
N ALA A 20 -17.63 -24.61 -1.49
CA ALA A 20 -18.46 -23.75 -0.64
C ALA A 20 -17.60 -22.81 0.21
N VAL A 21 -18.00 -21.54 0.27
CA VAL A 21 -17.33 -20.51 1.07
C VAL A 21 -18.22 -20.16 2.27
N SER A 22 -17.66 -20.15 3.47
CA SER A 22 -18.41 -19.83 4.69
C SER A 22 -18.75 -18.34 4.76
N ASP A 23 -19.82 -18.00 5.49
CA ASP A 23 -20.19 -16.61 5.78
C ASP A 23 -19.07 -15.83 6.49
N ASP A 24 -18.30 -16.51 7.36
CA ASP A 24 -17.12 -15.94 8.01
C ASP A 24 -16.01 -15.60 7.00
N ASP A 25 -15.78 -16.46 6.01
CA ASP A 25 -14.78 -16.22 4.96
C ASP A 25 -15.22 -15.04 4.06
N ILE A 26 -16.51 -14.98 3.70
CA ILE A 26 -17.08 -13.86 2.95
C ILE A 26 -16.90 -12.54 3.72
N ARG A 27 -17.14 -12.55 5.03
CA ARG A 27 -16.91 -11.39 5.90
C ARG A 27 -15.44 -10.98 5.88
N ASP A 28 -14.53 -11.93 6.00
CA ASP A 28 -13.10 -11.64 6.06
C ASP A 28 -12.54 -11.17 4.70
N ILE A 29 -13.03 -11.71 3.58
CA ILE A 29 -12.79 -11.17 2.24
C ILE A 29 -13.30 -9.72 2.14
N TYR A 30 -14.51 -9.44 2.64
CA TYR A 30 -15.06 -8.09 2.59
C TYR A 30 -14.26 -7.09 3.43
N ARG A 31 -13.66 -7.52 4.55
CA ARG A 31 -12.74 -6.69 5.34
C ARG A 31 -11.52 -6.24 4.55
N LEU A 32 -11.00 -7.08 3.64
CA LEU A 32 -9.85 -6.75 2.80
C LEU A 32 -10.10 -5.54 1.89
N ARG A 33 -11.37 -5.22 1.59
CA ARG A 33 -11.74 -3.99 0.86
C ARG A 33 -11.07 -2.76 1.48
N TRP A 34 -11.07 -2.65 2.81
CA TRP A 34 -10.51 -1.50 3.53
C TRP A 34 -9.01 -1.30 3.29
N GLY A 35 -8.31 -2.36 2.88
CA GLY A 35 -6.91 -2.26 2.44
C GLY A 35 -6.73 -1.31 1.26
N VAL A 36 -7.71 -1.24 0.36
CA VAL A 36 -7.70 -0.33 -0.79
C VAL A 36 -7.83 1.13 -0.32
N GLU A 37 -8.73 1.43 0.62
CA GLU A 37 -8.81 2.77 1.23
C GLU A 37 -7.52 3.15 1.96
N LEU A 38 -6.88 2.21 2.65
CA LEU A 38 -5.61 2.46 3.33
C LEU A 38 -4.48 2.75 2.33
N LEU A 39 -4.42 2.02 1.21
CA LEU A 39 -3.53 2.30 0.09
C LEU A 39 -3.75 3.72 -0.44
N TRP A 40 -5.00 4.08 -0.79
CA TRP A 40 -5.30 5.42 -1.30
C TRP A 40 -4.99 6.53 -0.30
N LYS A 41 -5.21 6.29 0.99
CA LYS A 41 -4.80 7.22 2.05
C LYS A 41 -3.28 7.41 2.05
N PHE A 42 -2.52 6.32 1.96
CA PHE A 42 -1.06 6.38 1.93
C PHE A 42 -0.54 7.13 0.68
N LEU A 43 -1.04 6.78 -0.51
CA LEU A 43 -0.64 7.42 -1.77
C LEU A 43 -0.90 8.93 -1.75
N LYS A 44 -2.07 9.36 -1.27
CA LYS A 44 -2.42 10.78 -1.19
C LYS A 44 -1.59 11.51 -0.14
N MET A 45 -1.42 10.92 1.04
CA MET A 45 -0.78 11.58 2.19
C MET A 45 0.74 11.65 2.07
N HIS A 46 1.39 10.54 1.70
CA HIS A 46 2.85 10.42 1.72
C HIS A 46 3.49 10.62 0.33
N LEU A 47 2.87 10.11 -0.73
CA LEU A 47 3.36 10.28 -2.11
C LEU A 47 2.79 11.52 -2.81
N LYS A 48 1.98 12.32 -2.11
CA LYS A 48 1.40 13.59 -2.60
C LYS A 48 0.64 13.45 -3.91
N LEU A 49 -0.02 12.31 -4.14
CA LEU A 49 -0.81 12.08 -5.36
C LEU A 49 -1.96 13.10 -5.53
N ASP A 50 -2.41 13.69 -4.43
CA ASP A 50 -3.42 14.76 -4.41
C ASP A 50 -2.92 16.09 -5.02
N LYS A 51 -1.59 16.31 -5.01
CA LYS A 51 -0.96 17.51 -5.58
C LYS A 51 -0.37 17.17 -6.94
N LEU A 52 -1.17 17.37 -7.98
CA LEU A 52 -0.72 17.19 -9.36
C LEU A 52 0.33 18.24 -9.71
N ILE A 53 1.52 17.79 -10.11
CA ILE A 53 2.62 18.68 -10.52
C ILE A 53 2.36 19.22 -11.94
N THR A 54 1.56 18.51 -12.74
CA THR A 54 1.30 18.83 -14.14
C THR A 54 -0.20 18.78 -14.44
N LYS A 55 -0.69 19.65 -15.32
CA LYS A 55 -2.10 19.68 -15.77
C LYS A 55 -2.38 18.86 -17.04
N ASN A 56 -1.33 18.30 -17.65
CA ASN A 56 -1.42 17.44 -18.82
C ASN A 56 -1.82 16.02 -18.41
N VAL A 57 -2.76 15.40 -19.14
CA VAL A 57 -3.22 14.03 -18.93
C VAL A 57 -2.05 13.04 -18.87
N ASN A 58 -1.05 13.18 -19.75
CA ASN A 58 0.13 12.31 -19.73
C ASN A 58 0.97 12.49 -18.45
N GLY A 59 1.14 13.73 -18.00
CA GLY A 59 1.87 14.03 -16.76
C GLY A 59 1.18 13.46 -15.52
N ILE A 60 -0.16 13.58 -15.47
CA ILE A 60 -0.98 12.99 -14.41
C ILE A 60 -0.87 11.46 -14.43
N THR A 61 -0.95 10.86 -15.62
CA THR A 61 -0.82 9.41 -15.81
C THR A 61 0.53 8.89 -15.32
N ILE A 62 1.62 9.55 -15.71
CA ILE A 62 2.98 9.22 -15.24
C ILE A 62 3.08 9.37 -13.71
N GLN A 63 2.52 10.45 -13.14
CA GLN A 63 2.54 10.66 -11.69
C GLN A 63 1.82 9.55 -10.91
N ILE A 64 0.69 9.05 -11.43
CA ILE A 64 -0.01 7.90 -10.86
C ILE A 64 0.87 6.65 -10.91
N TYR A 65 1.42 6.31 -12.08
CA TYR A 65 2.27 5.13 -12.24
C TYR A 65 3.52 5.18 -11.36
N VAL A 66 4.22 6.32 -11.31
CA VAL A 66 5.39 6.50 -10.44
C VAL A 66 5.02 6.33 -8.96
N SER A 67 3.86 6.84 -8.54
CA SER A 67 3.38 6.68 -7.16
C SER A 67 3.12 5.22 -6.82
N LEU A 68 2.52 4.46 -7.74
CA LEU A 68 2.28 3.03 -7.56
C LEU A 68 3.59 2.23 -7.52
N ILE A 69 4.53 2.53 -8.41
CA ILE A 69 5.86 1.89 -8.44
C ILE A 69 6.61 2.17 -7.12
N ALA A 70 6.62 3.43 -6.66
CA ALA A 70 7.26 3.79 -5.40
C ALA A 70 6.65 3.05 -4.20
N TYR A 71 5.33 2.88 -4.18
CA TYR A 71 4.65 2.09 -3.15
C TYR A 71 5.07 0.61 -3.17
N LEU A 72 5.17 0.00 -4.37
CA LEU A 72 5.63 -1.38 -4.49
C LEU A 72 7.08 -1.54 -4.02
N ILE A 73 7.96 -0.61 -4.40
CA ILE A 73 9.35 -0.61 -3.92
C ILE A 73 9.39 -0.53 -2.38
N LEU A 74 8.59 0.34 -1.77
CA LEU A 74 8.49 0.44 -0.31
C LEU A 74 7.99 -0.86 0.35
N GLN A 75 7.11 -1.61 -0.30
CA GLN A 75 6.67 -2.91 0.21
C GLN A 75 7.82 -3.92 0.21
N LEU A 76 8.59 -3.99 -0.89
CA LEU A 76 9.72 -4.89 -1.05
C LEU A 76 10.92 -4.52 -0.17
N LEU A 77 11.06 -3.24 0.17
CA LEU A 77 12.20 -2.72 0.93
C LEU A 77 12.25 -3.35 2.33
N CYS A 78 13.38 -3.97 2.67
CA CYS A 78 13.68 -4.42 4.03
C CYS A 78 14.45 -3.32 4.76
N ILE A 79 14.00 -2.97 5.97
CA ILE A 79 14.73 -2.04 6.84
C ILE A 79 15.30 -2.80 8.04
N PRO A 80 16.41 -2.31 8.62
CA PRO A 80 16.92 -2.87 9.87
C PRO A 80 15.85 -2.78 10.96
N GLU A 81 15.69 -3.85 11.75
CA GLU A 81 14.62 -4.00 12.76
C GLU A 81 14.55 -2.83 13.76
N GLN A 82 15.69 -2.21 14.06
CA GLN A 82 15.80 -1.01 14.91
C GLN A 82 15.01 0.21 14.42
N TRP A 83 14.65 0.28 13.12
CA TRP A 83 13.88 1.39 12.55
C TRP A 83 12.37 1.10 12.49
N GLY A 84 11.95 -0.14 12.82
CA GLY A 84 10.55 -0.56 12.83
C GLY A 84 10.18 -1.45 11.64
N HIS A 85 8.87 -1.67 11.48
CA HIS A 85 8.31 -2.56 10.44
C HIS A 85 7.19 -1.93 9.64
N THR A 86 6.69 -0.74 10.03
CA THR A 86 5.57 -0.14 9.33
C THR A 86 6.02 0.42 7.99
N LEU A 87 5.09 0.52 7.04
CA LEU A 87 5.38 1.07 5.73
C LEU A 87 5.84 2.54 5.80
N LEU A 88 5.36 3.27 6.81
CA LEU A 88 5.80 4.64 7.08
C LEU A 88 7.24 4.68 7.59
N ASP A 89 7.65 3.73 8.42
CA ASP A 89 9.03 3.62 8.90
C ASP A 89 9.98 3.36 7.74
N LYS A 90 9.61 2.44 6.84
CA LYS A 90 10.36 2.17 5.59
C LYS A 90 10.50 3.43 4.74
N PHE A 91 9.41 4.19 4.60
CA PHE A 91 9.43 5.45 3.86
C PHE A 91 10.32 6.51 4.51
N ARG A 92 10.28 6.64 5.84
CA ARG A 92 11.11 7.60 6.58
C ARG A 92 12.59 7.21 6.57
N TYR A 93 12.88 5.92 6.67
CA TYR A 93 14.23 5.37 6.53
C TYR A 93 14.80 5.70 5.14
N LEU A 94 14.03 5.43 4.09
CA LEU A 94 14.38 5.79 2.72
C LEU A 94 14.69 7.29 2.58
N GLN A 95 13.81 8.16 3.11
CA GLN A 95 14.03 9.61 3.10
C GLN A 95 15.30 10.02 3.85
N CYS A 96 15.60 9.41 5.00
CA CYS A 96 16.81 9.67 5.76
C CYS A 96 18.07 9.28 4.96
N CYS A 97 18.07 8.11 4.33
CA CYS A 97 19.17 7.65 3.48
C CYS A 97 19.40 8.57 2.28
N MET A 98 18.33 8.99 1.59
CA MET A 98 18.42 9.93 0.47
C MET A 98 18.99 11.30 0.88
N CYS A 99 18.77 11.73 2.13
CA CYS A 99 19.35 12.97 2.65
C CYS A 99 20.83 12.83 3.04
N GLN A 100 21.33 11.61 3.30
CA GLN A 100 22.70 11.36 3.77
C GLN A 100 23.69 10.96 2.67
N LYS A 101 23.25 10.18 1.67
CA LYS A 101 24.13 9.64 0.62
C LYS A 101 23.87 10.38 -0.70
N ILE A 102 24.89 11.03 -1.26
CA ILE A 102 24.79 11.87 -2.47
C ILE A 102 24.65 11.03 -3.76
N SER A 103 25.06 9.75 -3.74
CA SER A 103 25.00 8.85 -4.91
C SER A 103 23.96 7.75 -4.73
N TYR A 104 22.89 7.80 -5.53
CA TYR A 104 21.80 6.82 -5.54
C TYR A 104 22.25 5.41 -5.96
N VAL A 105 23.27 5.31 -6.82
CA VAL A 105 23.74 4.02 -7.37
C VAL A 105 24.33 3.14 -6.27
N HIS A 106 25.19 3.71 -5.44
CA HIS A 106 25.83 2.99 -4.34
C HIS A 106 24.83 2.50 -3.30
N TRP A 107 23.78 3.29 -3.07
CA TRP A 107 22.72 2.95 -2.12
C TRP A 107 21.80 1.84 -2.65
N PHE A 108 21.45 1.85 -3.95
CA PHE A 108 20.64 0.79 -4.54
C PHE A 108 21.33 -0.58 -4.44
N GLU A 109 22.66 -0.63 -4.57
CA GLU A 109 23.43 -1.86 -4.39
C GLU A 109 23.41 -2.35 -2.93
N GLU A 110 23.67 -1.49 -1.93
CA GLU A 110 23.56 -1.85 -0.51
C GLU A 110 22.16 -2.38 -0.15
N MET A 111 21.12 -1.80 -0.73
CA MET A 111 19.73 -2.14 -0.40
C MET A 111 19.23 -3.43 -1.06
N MET A 112 19.79 -3.82 -2.21
CA MET A 112 19.43 -5.04 -2.95
C MET A 112 20.27 -6.26 -2.52
N LEU A 113 21.36 -6.04 -1.77
CA LEU A 113 22.28 -7.08 -1.30
C LEU A 113 22.03 -7.51 0.17
N CYS A 114 21.05 -6.90 0.85
CA CYS A 114 20.54 -7.34 2.16
C CYS A 114 19.36 -8.30 1.99
#